data_AF-A0A2U2EKQ1-F1
#
_entry.id   AF-A0A2U2EKQ1-F1
#
_cell.length_a   1.000
_cell.length_b   1.000
_cell.length_c   1.000
_cell.angle_alpha   90.00
_cell.angle_beta   90.00
_cell.angle_gamma   90.00
#
_symmetry.space_group_name_H-M   'P 1'
#
loop_
_entity.id
_entity.type
_entity.pdbx_description
1 polymer ?
#
loop_
_entity_poly.entity_id
_entity_poly.type
_entity_poly.pdbx_seq_one_letter_code
_entity_poly.pdbx_strand_id
1 'polypeptide(L)'
;MKYIKQLFGNEAASEATTGFDKGVYCDFSANAVKALAGKDILLAVWNAEGTAIRAIAGQQTLKLNRSADTIEVTTKDTGDGWKAYIAGAKEWSIDTDGLYINTDASMQALSTAFENGDPVCIKVYNKKTKKSMFGGLAVTTDFPLEAPYDDSMTYSISLKGQGKLVDLSSNPVTPDTLPA
;
A
#
# COMPACT_ATOMS: atom_id res chain seq x y z
N MET A 1 -27.12 -27.32 63.88
CA MET A 1 -26.44 -28.41 63.15
C MET A 1 -26.35 -27.97 61.69
N LYS A 2 -25.27 -27.30 61.27
CA LYS A 2 -24.02 -27.88 60.73
C LYS A 2 -24.24 -28.63 59.41
N TYR A 3 -23.41 -28.22 58.43
CA TYR A 3 -22.98 -28.88 57.19
C TYR A 3 -23.75 -28.50 55.90
N ILE A 4 -23.15 -28.05 54.79
CA ILE A 4 -21.76 -27.93 54.32
C ILE A 4 -21.66 -26.81 53.27
N LYS A 5 -20.51 -26.13 53.32
CA LYS A 5 -19.93 -25.20 52.36
C LYS A 5 -19.78 -25.79 50.93
N GLN A 6 -20.04 -24.94 49.93
CA GLN A 6 -19.09 -24.61 48.86
C GLN A 6 -18.76 -25.70 47.84
N LEU A 7 -19.26 -25.55 46.60
CA LEU A 7 -18.48 -25.75 45.38
C LEU A 7 -18.96 -24.75 44.31
N PHE A 8 -18.18 -23.68 44.12
CA PHE A 8 -17.79 -23.02 42.86
C PHE A 8 -18.85 -22.90 41.73
N GLY A 9 -19.17 -21.74 41.15
CA GLY A 9 -18.34 -20.58 40.90
C GLY A 9 -19.16 -19.36 40.44
N ASN A 10 -18.56 -18.21 40.74
CA ASN A 10 -18.95 -16.86 40.37
C ASN A 10 -18.36 -16.57 38.99
N GLU A 11 -19.18 -16.24 37.98
CA GLU A 11 -18.69 -15.66 36.72
C GLU A 11 -19.29 -14.26 36.55
N ALA A 12 -18.76 -13.35 37.37
CA ALA A 12 -18.65 -11.96 36.98
C ALA A 12 -17.69 -11.87 35.79
N ALA A 13 -18.08 -11.10 34.78
CA ALA A 13 -17.31 -10.78 33.60
C ALA A 13 -15.83 -10.53 33.91
N SER A 14 -14.96 -11.44 33.49
CA SER A 14 -13.53 -11.15 33.39
C SER A 14 -13.24 -10.75 31.95
N GLU A 15 -13.09 -9.45 31.71
CA GLU A 15 -12.33 -8.96 30.57
C GLU A 15 -10.96 -9.63 30.62
N ALA A 16 -10.72 -10.55 29.68
CA ALA A 16 -9.44 -11.21 29.54
C ALA A 16 -8.40 -10.14 29.22
N THR A 17 -7.60 -9.80 30.24
CA THR A 17 -6.47 -8.88 30.14
C THR A 17 -5.43 -9.52 29.23
N THR A 18 -5.50 -9.28 27.92
CA THR A 18 -4.53 -9.80 26.94
C THR A 18 -3.27 -8.94 26.93
N GLY A 19 -2.54 -8.93 28.04
CA GLY A 19 -1.22 -8.34 28.15
C GLY A 19 -0.41 -9.17 29.13
N PHE A 20 0.79 -9.59 28.73
CA PHE A 20 1.71 -10.42 29.54
C PHE A 20 2.09 -9.80 30.91
N ASP A 21 1.61 -8.59 31.25
CA ASP A 21 1.83 -7.95 32.55
C ASP A 21 0.76 -6.90 32.95
N LYS A 22 -0.53 -7.12 32.62
CA LYS A 22 -1.66 -6.26 33.05
C LYS A 22 -1.48 -4.72 32.86
N GLY A 23 -0.64 -4.29 31.93
CA GLY A 23 -0.43 -2.87 31.61
C GLY A 23 0.38 -2.06 32.63
N VAL A 24 1.16 -2.69 33.52
CA VAL A 24 1.95 -1.96 34.54
C VAL A 24 3.19 -1.26 33.94
N TYR A 25 3.83 -1.88 32.93
CA TYR A 25 5.01 -1.29 32.25
C TYR A 25 4.86 -1.09 30.75
N CYS A 26 4.01 -1.86 30.08
CA CYS A 26 3.83 -1.81 28.63
C CYS A 26 2.36 -1.55 28.30
N ASP A 27 2.02 -0.27 28.17
CA ASP A 27 0.72 0.16 27.63
C ASP A 27 0.81 0.26 26.10
N PHE A 28 0.43 -0.82 25.41
CA PHE A 28 0.31 -0.84 23.94
C PHE A 28 -0.98 -0.14 23.45
N SER A 29 -1.83 0.35 24.36
CA SER A 29 -3.10 1.00 24.03
C SER A 29 -3.00 2.52 23.89
N ALA A 30 -2.02 3.18 24.53
CA ALA A 30 -1.93 4.64 24.52
C ALA A 30 -1.04 5.27 23.43
N ASN A 31 -0.15 4.51 22.76
CA ASN A 31 0.77 5.08 21.75
C ASN A 31 0.92 4.26 20.47
N ALA A 32 0.08 3.24 20.25
CA ALA A 32 -0.02 2.64 18.94
C ALA A 32 -0.77 3.62 18.03
N VAL A 33 -0.08 4.67 17.55
CA VAL A 33 -0.41 5.25 16.25
C VAL A 33 -0.66 4.04 15.36
N LYS A 34 -1.85 3.92 14.76
CA LYS A 34 -2.11 2.93 13.70
C LYS A 34 -1.30 3.33 12.44
N ALA A 35 -0.04 3.69 12.64
CA ALA A 35 0.95 3.93 11.63
C ALA A 35 1.20 2.58 10.98
N LEU A 36 0.88 2.54 9.71
CA LEU A 36 1.27 1.44 8.86
C LEU A 36 2.78 1.56 8.70
N ALA A 37 3.53 0.57 9.16
CA ALA A 37 4.96 0.57 8.97
C ALA A 37 5.25 0.41 7.48
N GLY A 38 6.11 1.26 6.91
CA GLY A 38 6.45 1.21 5.47
C GLY A 38 6.98 -0.15 5.02
N LYS A 39 7.70 -0.86 5.90
CA LYS A 39 8.17 -2.23 5.67
C LYS A 39 7.07 -3.26 5.40
N ASP A 40 5.83 -2.95 5.81
CA ASP A 40 4.68 -3.82 5.62
C ASP A 40 3.93 -3.50 4.32
N ILE A 41 4.34 -2.48 3.57
CA ILE A 41 3.72 -2.04 2.31
C ILE A 41 4.53 -2.58 1.13
N LEU A 42 3.86 -3.32 0.26
CA LEU A 42 4.44 -3.90 -0.94
C LEU A 42 3.62 -3.49 -2.17
N LEU A 43 4.32 -3.20 -3.25
CA LEU A 43 3.72 -3.13 -4.57
C LEU A 43 3.57 -4.54 -5.11
N ALA A 44 2.41 -4.83 -5.65
CA ALA A 44 2.14 -6.07 -6.35
C ALA A 44 1.62 -5.75 -7.75
N VAL A 45 2.04 -6.57 -8.70
CA VAL A 45 1.76 -6.40 -10.13
C VAL A 45 1.03 -7.65 -10.61
N TRP A 46 0.01 -7.44 -11.43
CA TRP A 46 -0.65 -8.55 -12.12
C TRP A 46 0.19 -9.02 -13.31
N ASN A 47 0.21 -10.32 -13.57
CA ASN A 47 0.77 -10.84 -14.81
C ASN A 47 0.00 -10.32 -16.04
N ALA A 48 0.63 -10.37 -17.22
CA ALA A 48 0.02 -9.93 -18.48
C ALA A 48 -1.33 -10.61 -18.78
N GLU A 49 -1.57 -11.79 -18.20
CA GLU A 49 -2.80 -12.58 -18.35
C GLU A 49 -3.89 -12.22 -17.33
N GLY A 50 -3.59 -11.38 -16.32
CA GLY A 50 -4.52 -10.99 -15.25
C GLY A 50 -4.93 -12.12 -14.29
N THR A 51 -4.29 -13.29 -14.37
CA THR A 51 -4.63 -14.50 -13.62
C THR A 51 -3.95 -14.60 -12.26
N ALA A 52 -2.80 -13.95 -12.08
CA ALA A 52 -2.02 -13.98 -10.84
C ALA A 52 -1.46 -12.61 -10.50
N ILE A 53 -1.51 -12.26 -9.21
CA ILE A 53 -0.87 -11.08 -8.65
C ILE A 53 0.37 -11.49 -7.86
N ARG A 54 1.49 -10.82 -8.13
CA ARG A 54 2.79 -11.11 -7.51
C ARG A 54 3.33 -9.85 -6.86
N ALA A 55 3.79 -9.97 -5.60
CA ALA A 55 4.48 -8.87 -4.94
C ALA A 55 5.88 -8.69 -5.55
N ILE A 56 6.32 -7.45 -5.71
CA ILE A 56 7.67 -7.17 -6.21
C ILE A 56 8.69 -7.61 -5.16
N ALA A 57 9.58 -8.51 -5.57
CA ALA A 57 10.66 -8.97 -4.71
C ALA A 57 11.79 -7.92 -4.63
N GLY A 58 12.44 -7.86 -3.46
CA GLY A 58 13.58 -6.95 -3.27
C GLY A 58 13.21 -5.47 -3.06
N GLN A 59 11.92 -5.12 -2.99
CA GLN A 59 11.46 -3.75 -2.80
C GLN A 59 12.02 -3.14 -1.51
N GLN A 60 12.65 -1.97 -1.64
CA GLN A 60 13.17 -1.17 -0.53
C GLN A 60 12.31 0.07 -0.28
N THR A 61 11.85 0.72 -1.36
CA THR A 61 11.10 1.97 -1.30
C THR A 61 9.79 1.86 -2.08
N LEU A 62 8.78 2.61 -1.65
CA LEU A 62 7.55 2.82 -2.39
C LEU A 62 7.02 4.21 -2.09
N LYS A 63 6.92 5.04 -3.13
CA LYS A 63 6.38 6.39 -3.06
C LYS A 63 5.18 6.50 -3.99
N LEU A 64 4.01 6.75 -3.41
CA LEU A 64 2.78 7.03 -4.16
C LEU A 64 2.57 8.54 -4.23
N ASN A 65 2.71 9.11 -5.42
CA ASN A 65 2.41 10.52 -5.68
C ASN A 65 0.99 10.65 -6.25
N ARG A 66 0.26 11.67 -5.80
CA ARG A 66 -1.08 12.00 -6.28
C ARG A 66 -1.15 13.50 -6.50
N SER A 67 -1.37 13.92 -7.73
CA SER A 67 -1.50 15.33 -8.12
C SER A 67 -2.83 15.54 -8.83
N ALA A 68 -3.26 16.80 -8.85
CA ALA A 68 -4.39 17.23 -9.64
C ALA A 68 -4.04 18.56 -10.29
N ASP A 69 -4.43 18.71 -11.55
CA ASP A 69 -4.32 19.99 -12.24
C ASP A 69 -5.17 21.03 -11.52
N THR A 70 -4.77 22.30 -11.62
CA THR A 70 -5.54 23.42 -11.08
C THR A 70 -5.99 24.33 -12.21
N ILE A 71 -7.28 24.65 -12.22
CA ILE A 71 -7.86 25.63 -13.14
C ILE A 71 -8.11 26.89 -12.32
N GLU A 72 -7.41 27.97 -12.63
CA GLU A 72 -7.62 29.27 -11.99
C GLU A 72 -8.92 29.89 -12.50
N VAL A 73 -9.84 30.24 -11.58
CA VAL A 73 -11.16 30.82 -11.87
C VAL A 73 -11.34 32.19 -11.23
N THR A 74 -10.23 32.87 -10.93
CA THR A 74 -10.23 34.22 -10.37
C THR A 74 -11.00 35.18 -11.27
N THR A 75 -11.95 35.94 -10.70
CA THR A 75 -12.72 36.96 -11.42
C THR A 75 -12.39 38.35 -10.88
N LYS A 76 -12.83 39.43 -11.54
CA LYS A 76 -12.66 40.78 -10.99
C LYS A 76 -13.51 41.03 -9.73
N ASP A 77 -14.53 40.19 -9.52
CA ASP A 77 -15.46 40.27 -8.39
C ASP A 77 -15.03 39.41 -7.19
N THR A 78 -13.94 38.61 -7.30
CA THR A 78 -13.35 37.94 -6.14
C THR A 78 -12.64 38.98 -5.26
N GLY A 79 -13.44 39.57 -4.35
CA GLY A 79 -13.14 40.81 -3.63
C GLY A 79 -11.94 40.78 -2.68
N ASP A 80 -11.41 39.60 -2.33
CA ASP A 80 -10.36 39.49 -1.33
C ASP A 80 -8.93 39.43 -1.93
N GLY A 81 -8.80 39.53 -3.27
CA GLY A 81 -7.50 39.52 -3.96
C GLY A 81 -6.78 38.16 -3.99
N TRP A 82 -7.45 37.11 -3.50
CA TRP A 82 -6.95 35.74 -3.53
C TRP A 82 -7.33 35.02 -4.83
N LYS A 83 -6.41 34.21 -5.33
CA LYS A 83 -6.67 33.35 -6.48
C LYS A 83 -7.64 32.23 -6.09
N ALA A 84 -8.66 32.03 -6.90
CA ALA A 84 -9.58 30.90 -6.77
C ALA A 84 -9.18 29.78 -7.73
N TYR A 85 -9.16 28.54 -7.24
CA TYR A 85 -8.80 27.37 -8.04
C TYR A 85 -9.88 26.30 -7.98
N ILE A 86 -10.11 25.64 -9.11
CA ILE A 86 -10.91 24.41 -9.21
C ILE A 86 -9.96 23.26 -9.54
N ALA A 87 -10.17 22.09 -8.93
CA ALA A 87 -9.41 20.89 -9.24
C ALA A 87 -9.79 20.34 -10.63
N GLY A 88 -8.80 20.26 -11.51
CA GLY A 88 -8.88 19.69 -12.85
C GLY A 88 -8.67 18.18 -12.88
N ALA A 89 -8.00 17.69 -13.92
CA ALA A 89 -7.71 16.26 -14.07
C ALA A 89 -6.81 15.77 -12.92
N LYS A 90 -7.03 14.53 -12.49
CA LYS A 90 -6.27 13.89 -11.41
C LYS A 90 -5.30 12.90 -12.01
N GLU A 91 -4.08 12.92 -11.54
CA GLU A 91 -3.02 12.00 -11.93
C GLU A 91 -2.39 11.39 -10.68
N TRP A 92 -1.73 10.25 -10.87
CA TRP A 92 -0.99 9.60 -9.81
C TRP A 92 0.19 8.86 -10.42
N SER A 93 1.25 8.70 -9.65
CA SER A 93 2.42 7.91 -10.03
C SER A 93 2.94 7.11 -8.84
N ILE A 94 3.63 6.01 -9.13
CA ILE A 94 4.34 5.22 -8.13
C ILE A 94 5.81 5.13 -8.55
N ASP A 95 6.68 5.53 -7.64
CA ASP A 95 8.11 5.31 -7.75
C ASP A 95 8.51 4.23 -6.76
N THR A 96 9.19 3.19 -7.21
CA THR A 96 9.64 2.08 -6.37
C THR A 96 11.02 1.61 -6.77
N ASP A 97 11.86 1.39 -5.77
CA ASP A 97 13.23 0.94 -5.94
C ASP A 97 13.49 -0.32 -5.11
N GLY A 98 14.45 -1.12 -5.53
CA GLY A 98 14.81 -2.33 -4.83
C GLY A 98 15.99 -3.07 -5.42
N LEU A 99 16.25 -4.25 -4.84
CA LEU A 99 17.23 -5.19 -5.35
C LEU A 99 16.67 -5.92 -6.56
N TYR A 100 17.43 -5.94 -7.65
CA TYR A 100 17.05 -6.64 -8.87
C TYR A 100 17.26 -8.14 -8.71
N ILE A 101 16.16 -8.90 -8.82
CA ILE A 101 16.16 -10.36 -8.74
C ILE A 101 15.71 -10.89 -10.09
N ASN A 102 16.64 -11.45 -10.86
CA ASN A 102 16.40 -11.94 -12.21
C ASN A 102 15.43 -13.14 -12.28
N THR A 103 15.33 -13.92 -11.20
CA THR A 103 14.44 -15.09 -11.11
C THR A 103 13.00 -14.72 -10.76
N ASP A 104 12.72 -13.46 -10.43
CA ASP A 104 11.40 -13.06 -10.00
C ASP A 104 10.44 -12.82 -11.17
N ALA A 105 9.29 -13.48 -11.12
CA ALA A 105 8.27 -13.41 -12.17
C ALA A 105 7.63 -12.02 -12.29
N SER A 106 7.56 -11.23 -11.20
CA SER A 106 7.03 -9.86 -11.26
C SER A 106 7.97 -8.94 -12.04
N MET A 107 9.29 -9.14 -11.92
CA MET A 107 10.30 -8.36 -12.63
C MET A 107 10.26 -8.65 -14.13
N GLN A 108 10.10 -9.92 -14.53
CA GLN A 108 9.93 -10.31 -15.92
C GLN A 108 8.63 -9.75 -16.52
N ALA A 109 7.53 -9.76 -15.76
CA ALA A 109 6.27 -9.17 -16.19
C ALA A 109 6.38 -7.65 -16.40
N LEU A 110 7.06 -6.94 -15.50
CA LEU A 110 7.31 -5.51 -15.60
C LEU A 110 8.21 -5.16 -16.80
N SER A 111 9.28 -5.94 -17.03
CA SER A 111 10.15 -5.77 -18.19
C SER A 111 9.40 -5.98 -19.51
N THR A 112 8.59 -7.04 -19.59
CA THR A 112 7.78 -7.34 -20.79
C THR A 112 6.76 -6.25 -21.06
N ALA A 113 6.08 -5.77 -20.01
CA ALA A 113 5.11 -4.69 -20.15
C ALA A 113 5.76 -3.36 -20.55
N PHE A 114 6.97 -3.09 -20.06
CA PHE A 114 7.76 -1.92 -20.49
C PHE A 114 8.16 -2.03 -21.96
N GLU A 115 8.65 -3.19 -22.42
CA GLU A 115 9.02 -3.43 -23.82
C GLU A 115 7.84 -3.33 -24.79
N ASN A 116 6.69 -3.86 -24.39
CA ASN A 116 5.47 -3.81 -25.21
C ASN A 116 4.73 -2.46 -25.10
N GLY A 117 5.03 -1.64 -24.08
CA GLY A 117 4.26 -0.44 -23.75
C GLY A 117 2.85 -0.75 -23.23
N ASP A 118 2.63 -1.96 -22.73
CA ASP A 118 1.33 -2.40 -22.23
C ASP A 118 1.06 -1.85 -20.82
N PRO A 119 -0.18 -1.44 -20.52
CA PRO A 119 -0.54 -1.04 -19.17
C PRO A 119 -0.51 -2.24 -18.21
N VAL A 120 0.21 -2.09 -17.10
CA VAL A 120 0.22 -3.04 -15.99
C VAL A 120 -0.83 -2.68 -14.97
N CYS A 121 -1.57 -3.68 -14.50
CA CYS A 121 -2.42 -3.48 -13.35
C CYS A 121 -1.55 -3.63 -12.09
N ILE A 122 -1.65 -2.67 -11.18
CA ILE A 122 -0.86 -2.62 -9.95
C ILE A 122 -1.75 -2.52 -8.71
N LYS A 123 -1.19 -2.95 -7.59
CA LYS A 123 -1.88 -3.00 -6.31
C LYS A 123 -0.90 -2.76 -5.17
N VAL A 124 -1.19 -1.78 -4.33
CA VAL A 124 -0.47 -1.55 -3.08
C VAL A 124 -1.14 -2.41 -1.99
N TYR A 125 -0.37 -3.32 -1.43
CA TYR A 125 -0.84 -4.33 -0.48
C TYR A 125 -0.09 -4.21 0.84
N ASN A 126 -0.82 -4.34 1.94
CA ASN A 126 -0.23 -4.42 3.26
C ASN A 126 -0.06 -5.88 3.69
N LYS A 127 1.20 -6.33 3.82
CA LYS A 127 1.56 -7.70 4.22
C LYS A 127 1.11 -8.06 5.62
N LYS A 128 1.11 -7.11 6.56
CA LYS A 128 0.79 -7.33 7.97
C LYS A 128 -0.71 -7.50 8.19
N THR A 129 -1.52 -6.63 7.60
CA THR A 129 -2.98 -6.67 7.73
C THR A 129 -3.64 -7.57 6.69
N LYS A 130 -2.86 -8.04 5.70
CA LYS A 130 -3.33 -8.78 4.53
C LYS A 130 -4.45 -8.06 3.79
N LYS A 131 -4.36 -6.72 3.73
CA LYS A 131 -5.37 -5.87 3.11
C LYS A 131 -4.77 -5.06 1.98
N SER A 132 -5.57 -4.97 0.95
CA SER A 132 -5.34 -4.13 -0.20
C SER A 132 -5.62 -2.67 0.14
N MET A 133 -4.69 -1.78 -0.18
CA MET A 133 -4.83 -0.35 0.10
C MET A 133 -5.23 0.41 -1.15
N PHE A 134 -4.43 0.33 -2.20
CA PHE A 134 -4.68 1.04 -3.45
C PHE A 134 -4.54 0.10 -4.64
N GLY A 135 -5.29 0.34 -5.71
CA GLY A 135 -5.16 -0.39 -6.96
C GLY A 135 -5.47 0.51 -8.15
N GLY A 136 -4.81 0.24 -9.28
CA GLY A 136 -5.01 1.01 -10.49
C GLY A 136 -4.23 0.43 -11.67
N LEU A 137 -4.54 0.88 -12.87
CA LEU A 137 -3.74 0.61 -14.06
C LEU A 137 -2.63 1.65 -14.13
N ALA A 138 -1.41 1.22 -14.47
CA ALA A 138 -0.28 2.09 -14.66
C ALA A 138 0.56 1.64 -15.86
N VAL A 139 1.31 2.56 -16.43
CA VAL A 139 2.29 2.27 -17.48
C VAL A 139 3.67 2.57 -16.90
N THR A 140 4.62 1.67 -17.13
CA THR A 140 6.02 1.86 -16.75
C THR A 140 6.63 2.93 -17.65
N THR A 141 7.05 4.06 -17.08
CA THR A 141 7.69 5.15 -17.86
C THR A 141 9.19 5.06 -17.82
N ASP A 142 9.76 4.65 -16.68
CA ASP A 142 11.19 4.58 -16.47
C ASP A 142 11.54 3.29 -15.74
N PHE A 143 12.57 2.60 -16.21
CA PHE A 143 13.10 1.39 -15.60
C PHE A 143 14.64 1.29 -15.66
N PRO A 144 15.38 2.26 -15.06
CA PRO A 144 16.83 2.14 -14.95
C PRO A 144 17.25 0.97 -14.04
N LEU A 145 18.33 0.32 -14.46
CA LEU A 145 18.98 -0.75 -13.72
C LEU A 145 20.41 -0.31 -13.41
N GLU A 146 20.79 -0.36 -12.14
CA GLU A 146 22.13 -0.02 -11.68
C GLU A 146 22.86 -1.28 -11.23
N ALA A 147 24.06 -1.51 -11.77
CA ALA A 147 24.88 -2.68 -11.47
C ALA A 147 26.31 -2.23 -11.14
N PRO A 148 26.54 -1.62 -9.96
CA PRO A 148 27.88 -1.25 -9.52
C PRO A 148 28.79 -2.49 -9.37
N TYR A 149 30.11 -2.30 -9.53
CA TYR A 149 31.08 -3.40 -9.48
C TYR A 149 31.21 -4.03 -8.08
N ASP A 150 30.93 -3.26 -7.04
CA ASP A 150 31.13 -3.59 -5.63
C ASP A 150 29.83 -3.79 -4.83
N ASP A 151 28.66 -3.75 -5.49
CA ASP A 151 27.35 -3.93 -4.82
C ASP A 151 26.38 -4.76 -5.69
N SER A 152 25.25 -5.13 -5.10
CA SER A 152 24.19 -5.88 -5.77
C SER A 152 23.46 -5.01 -6.78
N MET A 153 22.98 -5.63 -7.86
CA MET A 153 22.18 -4.94 -8.87
C MET A 153 20.88 -4.40 -8.25
N THR A 154 20.56 -3.15 -8.50
CA THR A 154 19.34 -2.48 -8.07
C THR A 154 18.51 -2.07 -9.28
N TYR A 155 17.22 -1.90 -9.05
CA TYR A 155 16.29 -1.35 -10.03
C TYR A 155 15.60 -0.13 -9.44
N SER A 156 15.22 0.79 -10.31
CA SER A 156 14.29 1.87 -9.99
C SER A 156 13.20 1.89 -11.06
N ILE A 157 11.93 1.86 -10.63
CA ILE A 157 10.76 1.81 -11.52
C ILE A 157 9.89 3.02 -11.22
N SER A 158 9.57 3.78 -12.27
CA SER A 158 8.53 4.81 -12.25
C SER A 158 7.33 4.35 -13.07
N LEU A 159 6.18 4.31 -12.41
CA LEU A 159 4.88 3.93 -12.96
C LEU A 159 3.97 5.15 -12.98
N LYS A 160 3.43 5.48 -14.16
CA LYS A 160 2.39 6.52 -14.28
C LYS A 160 1.01 5.89 -14.32
N GLY A 161 0.14 6.37 -13.45
CA GLY A 161 -1.24 5.93 -13.35
C GLY A 161 -2.06 6.27 -14.57
N GLN A 162 -2.69 5.25 -15.16
CA GLN A 162 -3.68 5.39 -16.21
C GLN A 162 -5.07 5.24 -15.60
N GLY A 163 -5.77 6.36 -15.44
CA GLY A 163 -7.14 6.40 -14.92
C GLY A 163 -7.21 6.48 -13.39
N LYS A 164 -8.36 6.09 -12.84
CA LYS A 164 -8.67 6.32 -11.42
C LYS A 164 -7.90 5.36 -10.51
N LEU A 165 -7.12 5.91 -9.57
CA LEU A 165 -6.62 5.15 -8.44
C LEU A 165 -7.80 4.77 -7.52
N VAL A 166 -8.05 3.47 -7.39
CA VAL A 166 -9.10 2.92 -6.53
C VAL A 166 -8.51 2.68 -5.15
N ASP A 167 -9.12 3.31 -4.15
CA ASP A 167 -8.85 2.98 -2.76
C ASP A 167 -9.63 1.72 -2.38
N LEU A 168 -8.89 0.62 -2.25
CA LEU A 168 -9.40 -0.71 -1.90
C LEU A 168 -9.60 -0.85 -0.39
N SER A 169 -9.10 0.10 0.42
CA SER A 169 -9.37 0.13 1.86
C SER A 169 -10.78 0.62 2.18
N SER A 170 -11.37 1.47 1.31
CA SER A 170 -12.73 1.98 1.43
C SER A 170 -13.75 1.24 0.56
N ASN A 171 -13.33 0.65 -0.57
CA ASN A 171 -14.18 -0.19 -1.43
C ASN A 171 -13.47 -1.51 -1.77
N PRO A 172 -13.61 -2.55 -0.92
CA PRO A 172 -12.94 -3.82 -1.15
C PRO A 172 -13.49 -4.50 -2.41
N VAL A 173 -12.62 -4.82 -3.36
CA VAL A 173 -12.96 -5.71 -4.49
C VAL A 173 -13.08 -7.14 -3.98
N THR A 174 -14.20 -7.78 -4.27
CA THR A 174 -14.46 -9.18 -3.91
C THR A 174 -14.36 -10.02 -5.19
N PRO A 175 -13.46 -11.02 -5.28
CA PRO A 175 -12.54 -11.52 -4.26
C PRO A 175 -11.24 -10.71 -4.15
N ASP A 176 -10.78 -10.46 -2.92
CA ASP A 176 -9.46 -9.87 -2.68
C ASP A 176 -8.38 -10.94 -2.95
N THR A 177 -7.88 -10.97 -4.18
CA THR A 177 -6.79 -11.89 -4.54
C THR A 177 -5.51 -11.39 -3.89
N LEU A 178 -5.04 -12.15 -2.90
CA LEU A 178 -3.77 -11.90 -2.23
C LEU A 178 -2.62 -12.18 -3.21
N PRO A 179 -1.57 -11.35 -3.21
CA PRO A 179 -0.36 -11.70 -3.94
C PRO A 179 0.20 -13.02 -3.41
N ALA A 180 0.43 -13.96 -4.31
CA ALA A 180 0.92 -15.30 -4.02
C ALA A 180 2.45 -15.34 -3.96
#